data_AF-A0A1F3DVK1-F1
#
_entry.id   AF-A0A1F3DVK1-F1
#
_cell.length_a   1.000
_cell.length_b   1.000
_cell.length_c   1.000
_cell.angle_alpha   90.00
_cell.angle_beta   90.00
_cell.angle_gamma   90.00
#
_symmetry.space_group_name_H-M   'P 1'
#
loop_
_entity.id
_entity.type
_entity.pdbx_description
1 polymer ?
#
loop_
_entity_poly.entity_id
_entity_poly.type
_entity_poly.pdbx_seq_one_letter_code
_entity_poly.pdbx_strand_id
1 'polypeptide(L)'
;MFKVLLFIISLSFICQIVISQQIEFPDSVTKTDFNKQLAPYVEFTDQKPTINSLVIYPNPVVDNFNIQFNTNIKDEISLIIYNSLGNVVLKNEINSYTGKVDKNLKFENYLPGIYILQIKAGKYLITKQIKKI
;
A
#
# COMPACT_ATOMS: atom_id res chain seq x y z
N MET A 1 -40.45 10.67 6.35
CA MET A 1 -40.24 9.30 5.82
C MET A 1 -39.90 9.27 4.33
N PHE A 2 -40.50 10.12 3.48
CA PHE A 2 -40.26 10.16 2.01
C PHE A 2 -38.82 10.50 1.56
N LYS A 3 -38.05 11.29 2.33
CA LYS A 3 -36.68 11.68 1.97
C LYS A 3 -35.67 10.52 2.01
N VAL A 4 -35.89 9.51 2.86
CA VAL A 4 -34.98 8.35 2.98
C VAL A 4 -35.23 7.36 1.85
N LEU A 5 -36.49 7.21 1.43
CA LEU A 5 -36.86 6.32 0.33
C LEU A 5 -36.29 6.79 -1.02
N LEU A 6 -36.25 8.12 -1.26
CA LEU A 6 -35.65 8.67 -2.49
C LEU A 6 -34.13 8.40 -2.58
N PHE A 7 -33.41 8.38 -1.46
CA PHE A 7 -31.96 8.19 -1.44
C PHE A 7 -31.55 6.73 -1.74
N ILE A 8 -32.36 5.78 -1.29
CA ILE A 8 -32.14 4.34 -1.54
C ILE A 8 -32.41 4.01 -3.02
N ILE A 9 -33.41 4.66 -3.63
CA ILE A 9 -33.71 4.49 -5.06
C ILE A 9 -32.56 5.05 -5.91
N SER A 10 -31.99 6.22 -5.58
CA SER A 10 -30.84 6.76 -6.33
C SER A 10 -29.57 5.90 -6.21
N LEU A 11 -29.34 5.29 -5.04
CA LEU A 11 -28.15 4.46 -4.81
C LEU A 11 -28.24 3.11 -5.55
N SER A 12 -29.44 2.54 -5.66
CA SER A 12 -29.69 1.32 -6.44
C SER A 12 -29.50 1.54 -7.95
N PHE A 13 -29.91 2.71 -8.48
CA PHE A 13 -29.77 3.02 -9.91
C PHE A 13 -28.32 3.22 -10.36
N ILE A 14 -27.46 3.77 -9.50
CA ILE A 14 -26.03 3.98 -9.82
C ILE A 14 -25.30 2.62 -9.93
N CYS A 15 -25.70 1.61 -9.14
CA CYS A 15 -25.08 0.30 -9.14
C CYS A 15 -25.34 -0.49 -10.45
N GLN A 16 -26.52 -0.36 -11.04
CA GLN A 16 -26.88 -1.05 -12.28
C GLN A 16 -26.06 -0.56 -13.50
N ILE A 17 -25.69 0.72 -13.54
CA ILE A 17 -25.00 1.33 -14.68
C ILE A 17 -23.55 0.81 -14.81
N VAL A 18 -22.89 0.50 -13.69
CA VAL A 18 -21.48 0.08 -13.68
C VAL A 18 -21.27 -1.33 -14.28
N ILE A 19 -22.32 -2.15 -14.43
CA ILE A 19 -22.19 -3.57 -14.80
C ILE A 19 -22.40 -3.83 -16.30
N SER A 20 -22.85 -2.84 -17.10
CA SER A 20 -23.25 -3.08 -18.50
C SER A 20 -22.28 -2.63 -19.61
N GLN A 21 -21.12 -2.07 -19.29
CA GLN A 21 -20.13 -1.76 -20.33
C GLN A 21 -19.19 -2.94 -20.56
N GLN A 22 -19.56 -3.80 -21.53
CA GLN A 22 -18.63 -4.73 -22.15
C GLN A 22 -17.52 -3.93 -22.83
N ILE A 23 -16.28 -4.12 -22.40
CA ILE A 23 -15.10 -3.63 -23.13
C ILE A 23 -14.91 -4.59 -24.31
N GLU A 24 -15.41 -4.21 -25.49
CA GLU A 24 -15.02 -4.85 -26.74
C GLU A 24 -13.57 -4.45 -27.05
N PHE A 25 -12.66 -5.42 -27.04
CA PHE A 25 -11.30 -5.21 -27.53
C PHE A 25 -11.36 -5.22 -29.06
N PRO A 26 -11.05 -4.11 -29.76
CA PRO A 26 -11.00 -4.12 -31.21
C PRO A 26 -9.88 -5.05 -31.69
N ASP A 27 -10.20 -5.87 -32.68
CA ASP A 27 -9.27 -6.81 -33.30
C ASP A 27 -8.00 -6.10 -33.79
N SER A 28 -6.86 -6.61 -33.31
CA SER A 28 -5.53 -6.47 -33.91
C SER A 28 -5.12 -5.06 -34.35
N VAL A 29 -4.48 -4.31 -33.46
CA VAL A 29 -3.69 -3.13 -33.82
C VAL A 29 -2.56 -3.55 -34.78
N THR A 30 -2.69 -3.24 -36.07
CA THR A 30 -1.60 -3.40 -37.05
C THR A 30 -0.50 -2.39 -36.74
N LYS A 31 0.74 -2.88 -36.61
CA LYS A 31 1.93 -2.18 -36.06
C LYS A 31 2.44 -0.95 -36.84
N THR A 32 1.65 -0.32 -37.71
CA THR A 32 2.19 0.66 -38.66
C THR A 32 1.99 2.14 -38.25
N ASP A 33 1.14 2.47 -37.26
CA ASP A 33 0.76 3.88 -37.03
C ASP A 33 1.19 4.49 -35.66
N PHE A 34 2.27 4.01 -35.03
CA PHE A 34 2.74 4.55 -33.75
C PHE A 34 3.95 5.50 -33.83
N ASN A 35 4.05 6.31 -34.88
CA ASN A 35 5.13 7.29 -35.01
C ASN A 35 4.62 8.72 -35.19
N LYS A 36 3.99 9.33 -34.18
CA LYS A 36 3.99 10.80 -34.01
C LYS A 36 3.46 11.32 -32.67
N GLN A 37 4.23 11.15 -31.59
CA GLN A 37 4.37 12.21 -30.59
C GLN A 37 5.62 11.90 -29.77
N LEU A 38 6.56 12.84 -29.68
CA LEU A 38 7.73 12.75 -28.80
C LEU A 38 7.23 12.80 -27.35
N ALA A 39 6.73 11.67 -26.84
CA ALA A 39 6.56 11.46 -25.42
C ALA A 39 7.96 11.45 -24.77
N PRO A 40 8.15 12.05 -23.58
CA PRO A 40 9.39 11.90 -22.84
C PRO A 40 9.70 10.42 -22.72
N TYR A 41 10.95 10.04 -23.02
CA TYR A 41 11.42 8.66 -22.94
C TYR A 41 11.04 8.08 -21.57
N VAL A 42 9.97 7.26 -21.55
CA VAL A 42 9.60 6.49 -20.38
C VAL A 42 10.61 5.37 -20.33
N GLU A 43 11.60 5.50 -19.45
CA GLU A 43 12.44 4.37 -19.07
C GLU A 43 11.53 3.28 -18.52
N PHE A 44 11.25 2.27 -19.35
CA PHE A 44 10.68 1.02 -18.88
C PHE A 44 11.77 0.28 -18.13
N THR A 45 12.02 0.68 -16.89
CA THR A 45 12.75 -0.19 -15.97
C THR A 45 11.82 -1.37 -15.71
N ASP A 46 12.19 -2.58 -16.13
CA ASP A 46 11.39 -3.82 -15.97
C ASP A 46 10.94 -4.10 -14.52
N GLN A 47 11.50 -3.38 -13.55
CA GLN A 47 11.18 -3.49 -12.15
C GLN A 47 10.10 -2.47 -11.74
N LYS A 48 8.85 -2.94 -11.67
CA LYS A 48 7.74 -2.20 -11.06
C LYS A 48 8.15 -1.68 -9.66
N PRO A 49 7.92 -0.40 -9.32
CA PRO A 49 8.21 0.09 -7.98
C PRO A 49 7.37 -0.67 -6.95
N THR A 50 8.03 -1.22 -5.93
CA THR A 50 7.44 -2.19 -5.01
C THR A 50 8.18 -2.25 -3.67
N ILE A 51 7.49 -2.79 -2.67
CA ILE A 51 8.08 -3.26 -1.41
C ILE A 51 7.84 -4.76 -1.34
N ASN A 52 8.92 -5.53 -1.29
CA ASN A 52 8.88 -6.99 -1.37
C ASN A 52 9.52 -7.63 -0.13
N SER A 53 9.16 -8.89 0.10
CA SER A 53 9.78 -9.73 1.14
C SER A 53 9.69 -9.11 2.54
N LEU A 54 8.55 -8.49 2.89
CA LEU A 54 8.32 -7.96 4.23
C LEU A 54 8.25 -9.09 5.26
N VAL A 55 9.23 -9.12 6.16
CA VAL A 55 9.29 -10.03 7.31
C VAL A 55 9.37 -9.23 8.59
N ILE A 56 8.66 -9.70 9.62
CA ILE A 56 8.70 -9.14 10.97
C ILE A 56 9.03 -10.29 11.92
N TYR A 57 10.08 -10.15 12.73
CA TYR A 57 10.49 -11.18 13.68
C TYR A 57 11.17 -10.61 14.93
N PRO A 58 11.04 -11.26 16.10
CA PRO A 58 10.16 -12.41 16.33
C PRO A 58 8.68 -12.02 16.20
N ASN A 59 7.84 -12.98 15.88
CA ASN A 59 6.39 -12.85 15.94
C ASN A 59 5.86 -14.10 16.66
N PRO A 60 5.34 -14.00 17.89
CA PRO A 60 5.02 -12.76 18.62
C PRO A 60 6.23 -11.93 19.07
N VAL A 61 6.01 -10.64 19.31
CA VAL A 61 6.97 -9.66 19.82
C VAL A 61 6.92 -9.64 21.35
N VAL A 62 8.09 -9.64 22.00
CA VAL A 62 8.23 -9.39 23.44
C VAL A 62 8.75 -7.96 23.60
N ASP A 63 10.07 -7.72 23.58
CA ASP A 63 10.59 -6.37 23.91
C ASP A 63 11.09 -5.59 22.70
N ASN A 64 11.43 -6.29 21.62
CA ASN A 64 11.92 -5.69 20.40
C ASN A 64 11.63 -6.62 19.20
N PHE A 65 11.65 -6.04 18.02
CA PHE A 65 11.49 -6.80 16.78
C PHE A 65 12.21 -6.13 15.62
N ASN A 66 12.51 -6.92 14.60
CA ASN A 66 13.09 -6.49 13.35
C ASN A 66 12.01 -6.41 12.27
N ILE A 67 12.08 -5.36 11.46
CA ILE A 67 11.37 -5.22 10.20
C ILE A 67 12.40 -5.33 9.08
N GLN A 68 12.21 -6.30 8.18
CA GLN A 68 13.02 -6.47 6.99
C GLN A 68 12.17 -6.45 5.74
N PHE A 69 12.60 -5.71 4.72
CA PHE A 69 11.99 -5.72 3.39
C PHE A 69 12.96 -5.19 2.35
N ASN A 70 12.69 -5.46 1.07
CA ASN A 70 13.41 -4.87 -0.05
C ASN A 70 12.51 -3.84 -0.73
N THR A 71 13.09 -2.71 -1.17
CA THR A 71 12.36 -1.73 -1.97
C THR A 71 13.23 -1.16 -3.09
N ASN A 72 12.60 -0.92 -4.24
CA ASN A 72 13.18 -0.19 -5.36
C ASN A 72 12.48 1.18 -5.56
N ILE A 73 11.66 1.61 -4.61
CA ILE A 73 10.96 2.89 -4.64
C ILE A 73 11.94 3.97 -4.13
N LYS A 74 12.27 4.93 -5.00
CA LYS A 74 13.12 6.09 -4.66
C LYS A 74 12.30 7.18 -3.98
N ASP A 75 11.79 6.91 -2.79
CA ASP A 75 10.98 7.85 -2.01
C ASP A 75 11.28 7.70 -0.51
N GLU A 76 10.93 8.70 0.28
CA GLU A 76 10.97 8.61 1.73
C GLU A 76 10.03 7.50 2.21
N ILE A 77 10.52 6.70 3.17
CA ILE A 77 9.78 5.57 3.71
C ILE A 77 9.30 5.92 5.12
N SER A 78 7.99 6.00 5.30
CA SER A 78 7.37 6.18 6.61
C SER A 78 6.94 4.85 7.19
N LEU A 79 7.41 4.55 8.41
CA LEU A 79 7.02 3.40 9.22
C LEU A 79 6.14 3.91 10.37
N ILE A 80 4.86 3.57 10.35
CA ILE A 80 3.90 4.01 11.37
C ILE A 80 3.29 2.76 12.02
N ILE A 81 3.29 2.70 13.35
CA ILE A 81 2.64 1.64 14.11
C ILE A 81 1.43 2.23 14.83
N TYR A 82 0.29 1.56 14.67
CA TYR A 82 -0.96 1.89 15.33
C TYR A 82 -1.31 0.83 16.38
N ASN A 83 -1.91 1.24 17.50
CA ASN A 83 -2.56 0.31 18.43
C ASN A 83 -3.94 -0.13 17.89
N SER A 84 -4.63 -1.00 18.63
CA SER A 84 -5.97 -1.50 18.27
C SER A 84 -7.07 -0.43 18.19
N LEU A 85 -6.85 0.73 18.82
CA LEU A 85 -7.74 1.89 18.77
C LEU A 85 -7.41 2.85 17.60
N GLY A 86 -6.38 2.54 16.80
CA GLY A 86 -5.93 3.37 15.70
C GLY A 86 -5.06 4.56 16.11
N ASN A 87 -4.58 4.63 17.36
CA ASN A 87 -3.65 5.67 17.78
C ASN A 87 -2.23 5.33 17.29
N VAL A 88 -1.52 6.33 16.79
CA VAL A 88 -0.10 6.19 16.45
C VAL A 88 0.71 6.02 17.73
N VAL A 89 1.42 4.90 17.83
CA VAL A 89 2.29 4.60 18.99
C VAL A 89 3.76 4.73 18.67
N LEU A 90 4.15 4.53 17.40
CA LEU A 90 5.53 4.68 16.95
C LEU A 90 5.55 5.19 15.52
N LYS A 91 6.42 6.15 15.25
CA LYS A 91 6.68 6.67 13.90
C LYS A 91 8.19 6.74 13.66
N ASN A 92 8.64 6.21 12.54
CA ASN A 92 10.01 6.34 12.06
C ASN A 92 10.01 6.70 10.57
N GLU A 93 10.99 7.48 10.16
CA GLU A 93 11.19 7.89 8.78
C GLU A 93 12.57 7.40 8.33
N ILE A 94 12.64 6.91 7.10
CA ILE A 94 13.88 6.53 6.43
C ILE A 94 13.96 7.44 5.20
N ASN A 95 15.01 8.24 5.13
CA ASN A 95 15.31 9.07 3.96
C ASN A 95 15.29 8.21 2.69
N SER A 96 15.02 8.84 1.54
CA SER A 96 14.92 8.16 0.25
C SER A 96 16.00 7.09 0.06
N TYR A 97 15.57 5.83 0.04
CA TYR A 97 16.45 4.66 0.06
C TYR A 97 15.90 3.56 -0.84
N THR A 98 16.80 2.93 -1.60
CA THR A 98 16.51 1.72 -2.39
C THR A 98 17.45 0.60 -1.95
N GLY A 99 16.92 -0.61 -1.79
CA GLY A 99 17.65 -1.79 -1.38
C GLY A 99 16.98 -2.51 -0.21
N LYS A 100 17.80 -3.20 0.58
CA LYS A 100 17.34 -3.93 1.77
C LYS A 100 17.23 -2.96 2.95
N VAL A 101 16.04 -2.87 3.52
CA VAL A 101 15.79 -2.22 4.80
C VAL A 101 15.83 -3.29 5.89
N ASP A 102 16.56 -3.01 6.97
CA ASP A 102 16.67 -3.86 8.15
C ASP A 102 16.67 -2.97 9.39
N LYS A 103 15.56 -2.95 10.13
CA LYS A 103 15.35 -2.02 11.25
C LYS A 103 14.91 -2.76 12.50
N ASN A 104 15.71 -2.66 13.55
CA ASN A 104 15.30 -3.06 14.90
C ASN A 104 14.50 -1.93 15.56
N LEU A 105 13.38 -2.29 16.18
CA LEU A 105 12.51 -1.40 16.94
C LEU A 105 12.35 -1.91 18.36
N LYS A 106 12.56 -1.02 19.34
CA LYS A 106 12.21 -1.27 20.74
C LYS A 106 10.69 -1.16 20.91
N PHE A 107 10.12 -2.12 21.63
CA PHE A 107 8.69 -2.30 21.82
C PHE A 107 8.29 -2.79 23.23
N GLU A 108 9.22 -2.75 24.19
CA GLU A 108 9.07 -3.20 25.58
C GLU A 108 7.96 -2.45 26.35
N ASN A 109 7.87 -1.13 26.16
CA ASN A 109 6.96 -0.27 26.92
C ASN A 109 5.50 -0.29 26.41
N TYR A 110 5.17 -1.17 25.46
CA TYR A 110 3.81 -1.27 24.90
C TYR A 110 3.07 -2.47 25.47
N LEU A 111 1.79 -2.26 25.79
CA LEU A 111 0.94 -3.30 26.37
C LEU A 111 0.74 -4.48 25.39
N PRO A 112 0.56 -5.72 25.91
CA PRO A 112 0.15 -6.87 25.12
C PRO A 112 -1.09 -6.57 24.28
N GLY A 113 -1.09 -7.03 23.03
CA GLY A 113 -2.19 -6.76 22.12
C GLY A 113 -1.81 -6.85 20.64
N ILE A 114 -2.74 -6.37 19.81
CA ILE A 114 -2.59 -6.32 18.36
C ILE A 114 -2.23 -4.90 17.94
N TYR A 115 -1.21 -4.80 17.10
CA TYR A 115 -0.74 -3.57 16.50
C TYR A 115 -0.72 -3.71 14.98
N ILE A 116 -0.82 -2.58 14.28
CA ILE A 116 -0.75 -2.52 12.82
C ILE A 116 0.47 -1.69 12.44
N LEU A 117 1.44 -2.32 11.79
CA LEU A 117 2.50 -1.63 11.07
C LEU A 117 1.95 -1.19 9.71
N GLN A 118 2.20 0.06 9.37
CA GLN A 118 1.99 0.66 8.08
C GLN A 118 3.33 1.14 7.54
N ILE A 119 3.66 0.74 6.31
CA ILE A 119 4.83 1.21 5.59
C ILE A 119 4.34 1.96 4.37
N LYS A 120 4.71 3.23 4.25
CA LYS A 120 4.37 4.10 3.13
C LYS A 120 5.63 4.55 2.42
N ALA A 121 5.67 4.42 1.10
CA ALA A 121 6.71 4.96 0.24
C ALA A 121 6.05 5.55 -1.02
N GLY A 122 6.00 6.88 -1.11
CA GLY A 122 5.24 7.58 -2.14
C GLY A 122 3.75 7.18 -2.16
N LYS A 123 3.30 6.66 -3.30
CA LYS A 123 1.92 6.14 -3.49
C LYS A 123 1.71 4.71 -2.99
N TYR A 124 2.75 4.04 -2.54
CA TYR A 124 2.71 2.64 -2.13
C TYR A 124 2.47 2.54 -0.63
N LEU A 125 1.55 1.66 -0.24
CA LEU A 125 1.14 1.44 1.14
C LEU A 125 1.05 -0.06 1.38
N ILE A 126 1.74 -0.54 2.42
CA ILE A 126 1.58 -1.91 2.90
C ILE A 126 1.29 -1.92 4.39
N THR A 127 0.51 -2.90 4.83
CA THR A 127 0.13 -3.05 6.24
C THR A 127 0.43 -4.46 6.72
N LYS A 128 0.91 -4.58 7.96
CA LYS A 128 1.20 -5.86 8.60
C LYS A 128 0.77 -5.85 10.06
N GLN A 129 0.11 -6.91 10.48
CA GLN A 129 -0.23 -7.12 11.89
C GLN A 129 1.01 -7.51 12.69
N ILE A 130 1.12 -6.97 13.89
CA ILE A 130 2.12 -7.32 14.90
C ILE A 130 1.37 -7.82 16.15
N LYS A 131 1.77 -8.98 16.68
CA LYS A 131 1.25 -9.52 17.94
C LYS A 131 2.27 -9.28 19.05
N LYS A 132 1.95 -8.43 20.02
CA LYS A 132 2.74 -8.19 21.23
C LYS A 132 2.19 -9.06 22.36
N ILE A 133 3.07 -9.82 23.02
CA ILE A 133 2.76 -10.65 24.19
C ILE A 133 3.43 -10.12 25.45
#